data_AF-A0A0B7IV64-F1
#
_entry.id   AF-A0A0B7IV64-F1
#
_cell.length_a   1.000
_cell.length_b   1.000
_cell.length_c   1.000
_cell.angle_alpha   90.00
_cell.angle_beta   90.00
_cell.angle_gamma   90.00
#
_symmetry.space_group_name_H-M   'P 1'
#
loop_
_entity.id
_entity.type
_entity.pdbx_description
1 polymer ?
#
loop_
_entity_poly.entity_id
_entity_poly.type
_entity_poly.pdbx_seq_one_letter_code
_entity_poly.pdbx_strand_id
1 'polypeptide(L)'
;MVVRDISQRKKTELEIQSYLLRLENVMQDTLQVLAKAVDMKDPYTAGHQNRVGLLAKEIALTMGMSANEAENLRLIGLIHDIGKIGIPAELLTKPTRITALEYELIKTHVQIGYDILKNVNFMIPVADAVLQHHERLDGSGYPNHLKGSQILLEARIIAVADVVEAMSSHRPYREALGLEAALADIESGKGTKYDPVVADACLKLFRENGYRIPNV
;
A
#
# COMPACT_ATOMS: atom_id res chain seq x y z
N MET A 1 38.09 42.68 -2.21
CA MET A 1 36.78 42.06 -1.92
C MET A 1 36.57 40.96 -2.96
N VAL A 2 36.74 39.69 -2.60
CA VAL A 2 36.59 38.58 -3.57
C VAL A 2 35.10 38.33 -3.75
N VAL A 3 34.53 38.83 -4.85
CA VAL A 3 33.18 38.46 -5.29
C VAL A 3 33.26 36.99 -5.70
N ARG A 4 32.87 36.07 -4.82
CA ARG A 4 32.75 34.66 -5.17
C ARG A 4 31.72 34.57 -6.31
N ASP A 5 32.11 33.95 -7.42
CA ASP A 5 31.22 33.64 -8.53
C ASP A 5 30.12 32.66 -8.05
N ILE A 6 29.04 33.25 -7.56
CA ILE A 6 27.83 32.58 -7.09
C ILE A 6 26.97 32.09 -8.26
N SER A 7 27.23 32.55 -9.48
CA SER A 7 26.46 32.17 -10.67
C SER A 7 26.71 30.72 -11.05
N GLN A 8 27.98 30.29 -11.03
CA GLN A 8 28.34 28.90 -11.32
C GLN A 8 27.80 27.94 -10.25
N ARG A 9 27.89 28.31 -8.97
CA ARG A 9 27.35 27.51 -7.85
C ARG A 9 25.83 27.36 -7.94
N LYS A 10 25.12 28.47 -8.18
CA LYS A 10 23.66 28.47 -8.31
C LYS A 10 23.19 27.66 -9.52
N LYS A 11 23.96 27.70 -10.62
CA LYS A 11 23.70 26.85 -11.80
C LYS A 11 23.85 25.37 -11.46
N THR A 12 24.93 24.98 -10.79
CA THR A 12 25.14 23.58 -10.35
C THR A 12 24.09 23.12 -9.35
N GLU A 13 23.66 23.98 -8.42
CA GLU A 13 22.56 23.67 -7.50
C GLU A 13 21.25 23.39 -8.24
N LEU A 14 20.90 24.21 -9.24
CA LEU A 14 19.72 23.99 -10.08
C LEU A 14 19.82 22.70 -10.90
N GLU A 15 21.00 22.38 -11.43
CA GLU A 15 21.27 21.13 -12.15
C GLU A 15 21.09 19.92 -11.22
N ILE A 16 21.65 19.95 -10.01
CA ILE A 16 21.47 18.88 -9.01
C ILE A 16 20.00 18.71 -8.67
N GLN A 17 19.27 19.79 -8.41
CA GLN A 17 17.83 19.72 -8.12
C GLN A 17 17.05 19.10 -9.29
N SER A 18 17.39 19.46 -10.54
CA SER A 18 16.78 18.85 -11.72
C SER A 18 17.08 17.35 -11.82
N TYR A 19 18.32 16.92 -11.54
CA TYR A 19 18.68 15.50 -11.53
C TYR A 19 17.97 14.73 -10.43
N LEU A 20 17.84 15.30 -9.22
CA LEU A 20 17.10 14.67 -8.11
C LEU A 20 15.62 14.48 -8.46
N LEU A 21 14.97 15.51 -9.00
CA LEU A 21 13.58 15.41 -9.46
C LEU A 21 13.42 14.36 -10.58
N ARG A 22 14.39 14.27 -11.50
CA ARG A 22 14.37 13.24 -12.55
C ARG A 22 14.53 11.83 -11.98
N LEU A 23 15.43 11.64 -11.03
CA LEU A 23 15.63 10.34 -10.36
C LEU A 23 14.37 9.92 -9.60
N GLU A 24 13.74 10.86 -8.89
CA GLU A 24 12.48 10.61 -8.18
C GLU A 24 11.37 10.18 -9.14
N ASN A 25 11.17 10.92 -10.25
CA ASN A 25 10.17 10.56 -11.27
C ASN A 25 10.44 9.18 -11.88
N VAL A 26 11.68 8.88 -12.27
CA VAL A 26 12.04 7.56 -12.86
C VAL A 26 11.81 6.44 -11.85
N MET A 27 12.11 6.66 -10.57
CA MET A 27 11.84 5.68 -9.51
C MET A 27 10.33 5.43 -9.38
N GLN A 28 9.53 6.49 -9.32
CA GLN A 28 8.07 6.36 -9.25
C GLN A 28 7.49 5.65 -10.48
N ASP A 29 7.94 6.00 -11.67
CA ASP A 29 7.53 5.35 -12.92
C ASP A 29 7.90 3.86 -12.92
N THR A 30 9.09 3.51 -12.42
CA THR A 30 9.54 2.12 -12.29
C THR A 30 8.64 1.33 -11.34
N LEU A 31 8.28 1.90 -10.19
CA LEU A 31 7.35 1.27 -9.24
C LEU A 31 5.94 1.11 -9.85
N GLN A 32 5.47 2.08 -10.64
CA GLN A 32 4.20 1.96 -11.35
C GLN A 32 4.23 0.85 -12.41
N VAL A 33 5.35 0.69 -13.13
CA VAL A 33 5.51 -0.41 -14.10
C VAL A 33 5.50 -1.76 -13.39
N LEU A 34 6.17 -1.88 -12.24
CA LEU A 34 6.13 -3.11 -11.43
C LEU A 34 4.72 -3.42 -10.93
N ALA A 35 3.99 -2.42 -10.44
CA ALA A 35 2.60 -2.58 -10.02
C ALA A 35 1.71 -3.08 -11.17
N LYS A 36 1.85 -2.49 -12.36
CA LYS A 36 1.14 -2.95 -13.56
C LYS A 36 1.48 -4.39 -13.94
N ALA A 37 2.75 -4.80 -13.78
CA ALA A 37 3.16 -6.17 -14.05
C ALA A 37 2.50 -7.18 -13.07
N VAL A 38 2.30 -6.78 -11.82
CA VAL A 38 1.54 -7.56 -10.82
C VAL A 38 0.07 -7.65 -11.22
N ASP A 39 -0.56 -6.50 -11.53
CA ASP A 39 -1.96 -6.43 -11.97
C ASP A 39 -2.21 -7.28 -13.23
N MET A 40 -1.25 -7.37 -14.16
CA MET A 40 -1.38 -8.24 -15.35
C MET A 40 -1.47 -9.72 -15.01
N LYS A 41 -0.94 -10.14 -13.85
CA LYS A 41 -1.01 -11.52 -13.37
C LYS A 41 -2.30 -11.82 -12.60
N ASP A 42 -2.89 -10.78 -12.02
CA ASP A 42 -4.20 -10.80 -11.36
C ASP A 42 -5.11 -9.73 -12.00
N PRO A 43 -5.65 -9.99 -13.22
CA PRO A 43 -6.35 -8.98 -14.02
C PRO A 43 -7.55 -8.34 -13.32
N TYR A 44 -8.07 -8.99 -12.29
CA TYR A 44 -9.20 -8.51 -11.50
C TYR A 44 -8.82 -7.47 -10.46
N THR A 45 -7.51 -7.31 -10.23
CA THR A 45 -6.94 -6.26 -9.39
C THR A 45 -6.39 -5.11 -10.21
N ALA A 46 -6.76 -4.95 -11.49
CA ALA A 46 -6.32 -3.82 -12.29
C ALA A 46 -6.56 -2.48 -11.57
N GLY A 47 -5.47 -1.73 -11.34
CA GLY A 47 -5.48 -0.45 -10.64
C GLY A 47 -5.65 -0.54 -9.12
N HIS A 48 -5.80 -1.73 -8.54
CA HIS A 48 -5.94 -1.98 -7.10
C HIS A 48 -4.76 -1.40 -6.33
N GLN A 49 -3.54 -1.74 -6.74
CA GLN A 49 -2.31 -1.26 -6.09
C GLN A 49 -2.28 0.28 -6.04
N ASN A 50 -2.68 0.93 -7.13
CA ASN A 50 -2.71 2.39 -7.20
C ASN A 50 -3.80 2.97 -6.28
N ARG A 51 -5.00 2.39 -6.26
CA ARG A 51 -6.10 2.82 -5.38
C ARG A 51 -5.76 2.64 -3.91
N VAL A 52 -5.12 1.52 -3.54
CA VAL A 52 -4.61 1.27 -2.18
C VAL A 52 -3.55 2.30 -1.79
N GLY A 53 -2.57 2.55 -2.65
CA GLY A 53 -1.55 3.57 -2.40
C GLY A 53 -2.15 4.97 -2.21
N LEU A 54 -3.07 5.39 -3.10
CA LEU A 54 -3.74 6.69 -2.99
C LEU A 54 -4.56 6.79 -1.71
N LEU A 55 -5.30 5.75 -1.35
CA LEU A 55 -6.08 5.74 -0.11
C LEU A 55 -5.17 5.78 1.13
N ALA A 56 -4.07 5.01 1.15
CA ALA A 56 -3.11 5.02 2.25
C ALA A 56 -2.47 6.41 2.45
N LYS A 57 -2.16 7.11 1.36
CA LYS A 57 -1.69 8.50 1.39
C LYS A 57 -2.71 9.43 2.04
N GLU A 58 -3.97 9.37 1.63
CA GLU A 58 -5.01 10.25 2.17
C GLU A 58 -5.35 9.93 3.63
N ILE A 59 -5.27 8.66 4.04
CA ILE A 59 -5.37 8.26 5.45
C ILE A 59 -4.22 8.90 6.25
N ALA A 60 -2.98 8.78 5.77
CA ALA A 60 -1.81 9.36 6.43
C ALA A 60 -1.92 10.89 6.57
N LEU A 61 -2.36 11.59 5.52
CA LEU A 61 -2.61 13.03 5.57
C LEU A 61 -3.71 13.38 6.58
N THR A 62 -4.78 12.59 6.63
CA THR A 62 -5.88 12.78 7.61
C THR A 62 -5.42 12.57 9.05
N MET A 63 -4.42 11.72 9.27
CA MET A 63 -3.76 11.53 10.57
C MET A 63 -2.80 12.67 10.94
N GLY A 64 -2.54 13.62 10.03
CA GLY A 64 -1.61 14.73 10.24
C GLY A 64 -0.13 14.40 9.94
N MET A 65 0.14 13.31 9.22
CA MET A 65 1.50 12.99 8.75
C MET A 65 1.95 14.00 7.69
N SER A 66 3.26 14.18 7.55
CA SER A 66 3.83 15.07 6.54
C SER A 66 3.56 14.57 5.12
N ALA A 67 3.62 15.47 4.14
CA ALA A 67 3.44 15.11 2.73
C ALA A 67 4.44 14.03 2.26
N ASN A 68 5.67 14.05 2.78
CA ASN A 68 6.69 13.04 2.45
C ASN A 68 6.35 11.67 3.04
N GLU A 69 5.89 11.61 4.30
CA GLU A 69 5.47 10.36 4.93
C GLU A 69 4.22 9.77 4.26
N ALA A 70 3.27 10.61 3.86
CA ALA A 70 2.09 10.18 3.13
C ALA A 70 2.43 9.68 1.72
N GLU A 71 3.39 10.31 1.03
CA GLU A 71 3.89 9.85 -0.26
C GLU A 71 4.61 8.50 -0.15
N ASN A 72 5.39 8.32 0.90
CA ASN A 72 6.00 7.03 1.23
C ASN A 72 4.95 5.90 1.37
N LEU A 73 3.80 6.17 2.01
CA LEU A 73 2.72 5.19 2.08
C LEU A 73 2.07 4.91 0.73
N ARG A 74 1.97 5.92 -0.14
CA ARG A 74 1.52 5.72 -1.52
C ARG A 74 2.41 4.72 -2.24
N LEU A 75 3.74 4.84 -2.07
CA LEU A 75 4.71 3.93 -2.69
C LEU A 75 4.61 2.52 -2.12
N ILE A 76 4.44 2.36 -0.80
CA ILE A 76 4.24 1.04 -0.19
C ILE A 76 2.96 0.39 -0.73
N GLY A 77 1.84 1.12 -0.76
CA GLY A 77 0.57 0.60 -1.28
C GLY A 77 0.63 0.23 -2.76
N LEU A 78 1.46 0.90 -3.55
CA LEU A 78 1.67 0.58 -4.97
C LEU A 78 2.37 -0.78 -5.19
N ILE A 79 3.12 -1.27 -4.21
CA ILE A 79 3.90 -2.51 -4.34
C ILE A 79 3.62 -3.54 -3.25
N HIS A 80 2.57 -3.36 -2.44
CA HIS A 80 2.30 -4.23 -1.30
C HIS A 80 2.05 -5.69 -1.71
N ASP A 81 1.51 -5.91 -2.91
CA ASP A 81 1.28 -7.24 -3.47
C ASP A 81 2.37 -7.70 -4.45
N ILE A 82 3.56 -7.07 -4.50
CA ILE A 82 4.60 -7.45 -5.48
C ILE A 82 4.93 -8.95 -5.46
N GLY A 83 4.80 -9.60 -4.30
CA GLY A 83 5.00 -11.03 -4.16
C GLY A 83 3.96 -11.92 -4.84
N LYS A 84 2.81 -11.39 -5.30
CA LYS A 84 1.86 -12.13 -6.14
C LYS A 84 2.49 -12.61 -7.45
N ILE A 85 3.61 -12.00 -7.87
CA ILE A 85 4.43 -12.50 -8.99
C ILE A 85 4.94 -13.93 -8.76
N GLY A 86 5.05 -14.40 -7.51
CA GLY A 86 5.41 -15.77 -7.18
C GLY A 86 4.22 -16.74 -7.06
N ILE A 87 2.98 -16.25 -7.08
CA ILE A 87 1.77 -17.06 -6.92
C ILE A 87 1.26 -17.54 -8.30
N PRO A 88 0.89 -18.83 -8.48
CA PRO A 88 0.30 -19.31 -9.74
C PRO A 88 -0.93 -18.49 -10.17
N ALA A 89 -0.99 -18.10 -11.44
CA ALA A 89 -2.05 -17.23 -11.96
C ALA A 89 -3.44 -17.90 -11.87
N GLU A 90 -3.48 -19.22 -11.99
CA GLU A 90 -4.68 -20.05 -11.90
C GLU A 90 -5.33 -19.97 -10.51
N LEU A 91 -4.53 -19.71 -9.45
CA LEU A 91 -5.06 -19.50 -8.10
C LEU A 91 -5.64 -18.09 -7.93
N LEU A 92 -4.98 -17.08 -8.49
CA LEU A 92 -5.42 -15.67 -8.39
C LEU A 92 -6.70 -15.41 -9.21
N THR A 93 -6.82 -16.07 -10.35
CA THR A 93 -7.93 -15.88 -11.31
C THR A 93 -9.06 -16.91 -11.15
N LYS A 94 -8.99 -17.77 -10.13
CA LYS A 94 -9.95 -18.84 -9.91
C LYS A 94 -11.38 -18.28 -9.73
N PRO A 95 -12.37 -18.67 -10.56
CA PRO A 95 -13.75 -18.16 -10.47
C PRO A 95 -14.57 -18.85 -9.37
N THR A 96 -14.02 -19.89 -8.75
CA THR A 96 -14.65 -20.65 -7.66
C THR A 96 -14.01 -20.29 -6.33
N ARG A 97 -14.65 -20.70 -5.22
CA ARG A 97 -14.10 -20.46 -3.89
C ARG A 97 -12.69 -21.06 -3.77
N ILE A 98 -11.79 -20.25 -3.22
CA ILE A 98 -10.44 -20.65 -2.86
C ILE A 98 -10.54 -21.59 -1.65
N THR A 99 -9.93 -22.77 -1.74
CA THR A 99 -9.86 -23.73 -0.63
C THR A 99 -8.89 -23.24 0.44
N ALA A 100 -8.97 -23.79 1.65
CA ALA A 100 -8.05 -23.42 2.73
C ALA A 100 -6.57 -23.61 2.32
N LEU A 101 -6.24 -24.71 1.65
CA LEU A 101 -4.87 -24.99 1.20
C LEU A 101 -4.39 -24.00 0.13
N GLU A 102 -5.25 -23.66 -0.82
CA GLU A 102 -4.94 -22.64 -1.84
C GLU A 102 -4.77 -21.25 -1.21
N TYR A 103 -5.55 -20.95 -0.17
CA TYR A 103 -5.42 -19.70 0.56
C TYR A 103 -4.09 -19.63 1.31
N GLU A 104 -3.63 -20.72 1.95
CA GLU A 104 -2.29 -20.77 2.55
C GLU A 104 -1.18 -20.52 1.53
N LEU A 105 -1.33 -21.01 0.28
CA LEU A 105 -0.39 -20.68 -0.79
C LEU A 105 -0.45 -19.19 -1.16
N ILE A 106 -1.63 -18.60 -1.29
CA ILE A 106 -1.78 -17.16 -1.60
C ILE A 106 -1.15 -16.30 -0.50
N LYS A 107 -1.30 -16.67 0.78
CA LYS A 107 -0.69 -15.93 1.90
C LYS A 107 0.83 -15.78 1.76
N THR A 108 1.51 -16.71 1.09
CA THR A 108 2.97 -16.64 0.90
C THR A 108 3.44 -15.42 0.11
N HIS A 109 2.55 -14.71 -0.60
CA HIS A 109 2.91 -13.50 -1.34
C HIS A 109 3.56 -12.43 -0.46
N VAL A 110 3.21 -12.32 0.83
CA VAL A 110 3.83 -11.35 1.74
C VAL A 110 5.31 -11.65 1.96
N GLN A 111 5.66 -12.93 2.10
CA GLN A 111 7.04 -13.37 2.28
C GLN A 111 7.83 -13.23 0.99
N ILE A 112 7.24 -13.60 -0.15
CA ILE A 112 7.85 -13.39 -1.46
C ILE A 112 8.10 -11.90 -1.71
N GLY A 113 7.13 -11.04 -1.36
CA GLY A 113 7.25 -9.59 -1.48
C GLY A 113 8.38 -9.03 -0.62
N TYR A 114 8.48 -9.48 0.64
CA TYR A 114 9.63 -9.16 1.50
C TYR A 114 10.95 -9.59 0.87
N ASP A 115 11.05 -10.83 0.38
CA ASP A 115 12.28 -11.36 -0.19
C ASP A 115 12.74 -10.63 -1.47
N ILE A 116 11.78 -10.10 -2.25
CA ILE A 116 12.06 -9.22 -3.40
C ILE A 116 12.60 -7.87 -2.94
N LEU A 117 12.03 -7.30 -1.88
CA LEU A 117 12.27 -5.90 -1.49
C LEU A 117 13.37 -5.71 -0.44
N LYS A 118 13.73 -6.73 0.35
CA LYS A 118 14.62 -6.62 1.53
C LYS A 118 16.03 -6.09 1.26
N ASN A 119 16.51 -6.21 0.02
CA ASN A 119 17.84 -5.72 -0.36
C ASN A 119 17.80 -4.34 -1.04
N VAL A 120 16.61 -3.74 -1.20
CA VAL A 120 16.45 -2.41 -1.77
C VAL A 120 16.58 -1.37 -0.66
N ASN A 121 17.46 -0.40 -0.86
CA ASN A 121 17.75 0.64 0.12
C ASN A 121 16.69 1.76 0.09
N PHE A 122 15.48 1.44 0.54
CA PHE A 122 14.43 2.44 0.75
C PHE A 122 14.73 3.26 2.02
N MET A 123 14.30 4.53 2.03
CA MET A 123 14.45 5.39 3.22
C MET A 123 13.53 4.99 4.39
N ILE A 124 12.61 4.05 4.16
CA ILE A 124 11.62 3.55 5.10
C ILE A 124 11.61 2.01 5.05
N PRO A 125 11.09 1.31 6.08
CA PRO A 125 11.06 -0.15 6.12
C PRO A 125 9.97 -0.74 5.20
N VAL A 126 10.08 -0.50 3.89
CA VAL A 126 9.10 -0.93 2.88
C VAL A 126 8.92 -2.45 2.90
N ALA A 127 10.02 -3.21 2.92
CA ALA A 127 9.97 -4.67 2.89
C ALA A 127 9.20 -5.22 4.11
N ASP A 128 9.47 -4.70 5.31
CA ASP A 128 8.76 -5.10 6.52
C ASP A 128 7.29 -4.66 6.50
N ALA A 129 6.98 -3.47 5.98
CA ALA A 129 5.60 -3.02 5.84
C ALA A 129 4.81 -3.93 4.88
N VAL A 130 5.43 -4.35 3.78
CA VAL A 130 4.88 -5.36 2.86
C VAL A 130 4.74 -6.72 3.52
N LEU A 131 5.68 -7.15 4.35
CA LEU A 131 5.55 -8.43 5.06
C LEU A 131 4.36 -8.42 6.02
N GLN A 132 4.07 -7.27 6.63
CA GLN A 132 3.15 -7.15 7.75
C GLN A 132 1.75 -6.62 7.36
N HIS A 133 1.49 -6.26 6.11
CA HIS A 133 0.23 -5.57 5.74
C HIS A 133 -1.04 -6.43 5.93
N HIS A 134 -0.89 -7.74 6.10
CA HIS A 134 -1.97 -8.65 6.48
C HIS A 134 -1.98 -9.06 7.96
N GLU A 135 -1.10 -8.48 8.78
CA GLU A 135 -1.18 -8.59 10.24
C GLU A 135 -2.41 -7.85 10.77
N ARG A 136 -2.89 -8.27 11.94
CA ARG A 136 -4.05 -7.69 12.63
C ARG A 136 -3.70 -7.47 14.08
N LEU A 137 -4.24 -6.41 14.71
CA LEU A 137 -3.79 -6.01 16.06
C LEU A 137 -3.95 -7.11 17.12
N ASP A 138 -4.96 -7.97 16.98
CA ASP A 138 -5.23 -9.12 17.84
C ASP A 138 -4.33 -10.34 17.59
N GLY A 139 -3.52 -10.31 16.53
CA GLY A 139 -2.66 -11.40 16.08
C GLY A 139 -3.37 -12.45 15.23
N SER A 140 -4.61 -12.21 14.79
CA SER A 140 -5.32 -13.11 13.88
C SER A 140 -4.80 -13.04 12.44
N GLY A 141 -3.94 -12.07 12.15
CA GLY A 141 -3.34 -11.86 10.83
C GLY A 141 -2.20 -12.83 10.51
N TYR A 142 -1.46 -12.56 9.44
CA TYR A 142 -0.34 -13.37 8.97
C TYR A 142 0.75 -12.45 8.38
N PRO A 143 2.01 -12.91 8.23
CA PRO A 143 2.51 -14.28 8.42
C PRO A 143 3.03 -14.61 9.82
N ASN A 144 3.34 -13.60 10.64
CA ASN A 144 4.05 -13.76 11.91
C ASN A 144 3.14 -13.65 13.13
N HIS A 145 1.85 -13.35 12.94
CA HIS A 145 0.85 -13.21 14.01
C HIS A 145 1.24 -12.11 15.01
N LEU A 146 1.79 -11.01 14.49
CA LEU A 146 2.21 -9.85 15.27
C LEU A 146 1.00 -9.19 15.93
N LYS A 147 1.22 -8.57 17.10
CA LYS A 147 0.16 -7.91 17.88
C LYS A 147 0.47 -6.47 18.17
N GLY A 148 -0.57 -5.63 18.17
CA GLY A 148 -0.49 -4.25 18.62
C GLY A 148 0.69 -3.48 18.04
N SER A 149 1.58 -3.03 18.92
CA SER A 149 2.75 -2.22 18.57
C SER A 149 3.87 -2.96 17.84
N GLN A 150 3.81 -4.30 17.73
CA GLN A 150 4.78 -5.08 16.95
C GLN A 150 4.63 -4.88 15.44
N ILE A 151 3.44 -4.45 15.00
CA ILE A 151 3.15 -4.18 13.59
C ILE A 151 3.57 -2.76 13.27
N LEU A 152 4.30 -2.53 12.18
CA LEU A 152 4.68 -1.19 11.73
C LEU A 152 3.45 -0.31 11.46
N LEU A 153 3.55 0.99 11.74
CA LEU A 153 2.43 1.92 11.52
C LEU A 153 2.04 1.95 10.03
N GLU A 154 3.05 1.93 9.16
CA GLU A 154 2.90 1.85 7.71
C GLU A 154 2.07 0.62 7.32
N ALA A 155 2.40 -0.55 7.87
CA ALA A 155 1.64 -1.79 7.62
C ALA A 155 0.19 -1.69 8.11
N ARG A 156 -0.06 -1.06 9.26
CA ARG A 156 -1.43 -0.85 9.78
C ARG A 156 -2.25 0.06 8.85
N ILE A 157 -1.63 1.09 8.28
CA ILE A 157 -2.30 2.00 7.34
C ILE A 157 -2.58 1.28 6.01
N ILE A 158 -1.62 0.54 5.47
CA ILE A 158 -1.82 -0.27 4.26
C ILE A 158 -2.90 -1.33 4.49
N ALA A 159 -2.92 -1.99 5.64
CA ALA A 159 -3.94 -2.99 5.98
C ALA A 159 -5.37 -2.44 5.89
N VAL A 160 -5.60 -1.23 6.41
CA VAL A 160 -6.91 -0.57 6.35
C VAL A 160 -7.23 -0.15 4.91
N ALA A 161 -6.28 0.45 4.20
CA ALA A 161 -6.46 0.87 2.81
C ALA A 161 -6.77 -0.32 1.88
N ASP A 162 -6.03 -1.42 2.02
CA ASP A 162 -6.23 -2.67 1.26
C ASP A 162 -7.62 -3.26 1.50
N VAL A 163 -8.04 -3.40 2.77
CA VAL A 163 -9.38 -3.92 3.10
C VAL A 163 -10.48 -3.09 2.47
N VAL A 164 -10.39 -1.76 2.59
CA VAL A 164 -11.42 -0.86 2.05
C VAL A 164 -11.51 -0.96 0.53
N GLU A 165 -10.38 -0.92 -0.16
CA GLU A 165 -10.35 -1.08 -1.62
C GLU A 165 -10.87 -2.47 -2.02
N ALA A 166 -10.34 -3.52 -1.40
CA ALA A 166 -10.63 -4.90 -1.77
C ALA A 166 -12.09 -5.30 -1.55
N MET A 167 -12.77 -4.73 -0.55
CA MET A 167 -14.20 -4.94 -0.28
C MET A 167 -15.10 -4.09 -1.18
N SER A 168 -14.62 -2.93 -1.62
CA SER A 168 -15.36 -2.01 -2.48
C SER A 168 -15.26 -2.38 -3.97
N SER A 169 -14.24 -3.15 -4.34
CA SER A 169 -13.96 -3.59 -5.72
C SER A 169 -14.50 -5.00 -6.02
N HIS A 170 -14.89 -5.24 -7.27
CA HIS A 170 -15.36 -6.55 -7.74
C HIS A 170 -14.18 -7.52 -7.90
N ARG A 171 -14.36 -8.80 -7.53
CA ARG A 171 -13.37 -9.89 -7.69
C ARG A 171 -14.02 -11.12 -8.35
N PRO A 172 -13.26 -12.05 -8.96
CA PRO A 172 -13.82 -13.19 -9.72
C PRO A 172 -14.77 -14.06 -8.93
N TYR A 173 -14.42 -14.26 -7.66
CA TYR A 173 -15.11 -15.15 -6.73
C TYR A 173 -16.03 -14.39 -5.77
N ARG A 174 -16.12 -13.05 -5.88
CA ARG A 174 -16.87 -12.19 -4.95
C ARG A 174 -17.27 -10.86 -5.60
N GLU A 175 -18.57 -10.65 -5.73
CA GLU A 175 -19.16 -9.34 -6.03
C GLU A 175 -18.70 -8.27 -5.03
N ALA A 176 -18.60 -7.00 -5.45
CA ALA A 176 -18.28 -5.94 -4.51
C ALA A 176 -19.35 -5.87 -3.40
N LEU A 177 -18.92 -5.83 -2.15
CA LEU A 177 -19.83 -5.62 -1.02
C LEU A 177 -20.24 -4.15 -0.90
N GLY A 178 -19.47 -3.26 -1.54
CA GLY A 178 -19.68 -1.83 -1.57
C GLY A 178 -18.93 -1.10 -0.45
N LEU A 179 -18.79 0.21 -0.64
CA LEU A 179 -18.03 1.08 0.27
C LEU A 179 -18.61 1.08 1.68
N GLU A 180 -19.93 1.15 1.84
CA GLU A 180 -20.56 1.16 3.16
C GLU A 180 -20.27 -0.11 3.97
N ALA A 181 -20.26 -1.28 3.31
CA ALA A 181 -19.91 -2.54 3.95
C ALA A 181 -18.43 -2.56 4.36
N ALA A 182 -17.55 -1.99 3.55
CA ALA A 182 -16.14 -1.86 3.86
C ALA A 182 -15.91 -0.95 5.09
N LEU A 183 -16.57 0.22 5.13
CA LEU A 183 -16.48 1.13 6.27
C LEU A 183 -17.07 0.52 7.55
N ALA A 184 -18.15 -0.26 7.44
CA ALA A 184 -18.70 -1.01 8.57
C ALA A 184 -17.73 -2.09 9.11
N ASP A 185 -16.99 -2.78 8.24
CA ASP A 185 -15.94 -3.71 8.69
C ASP A 185 -14.81 -2.96 9.43
N ILE A 186 -14.35 -1.83 8.90
CA ILE A 186 -13.34 -0.99 9.58
C ILE A 186 -13.84 -0.51 10.94
N GLU A 187 -15.08 -0.02 11.03
CA GLU A 187 -15.68 0.47 12.28
C GLU A 187 -15.85 -0.65 13.31
N SER A 188 -16.33 -1.81 12.90
CA SER A 188 -16.51 -2.97 13.79
C SER A 188 -15.19 -3.62 14.22
N GLY A 189 -14.18 -3.61 13.36
CA GLY A 189 -12.83 -4.12 13.63
C GLY A 189 -11.92 -3.15 14.37
N LYS A 190 -12.38 -1.91 14.66
CA LYS A 190 -11.58 -0.87 15.31
C LYS A 190 -11.11 -1.32 16.70
N GLY A 191 -9.80 -1.21 16.96
CA GLY A 191 -9.18 -1.58 18.23
C GLY A 191 -9.04 -3.08 18.48
N THR A 192 -9.53 -3.93 17.57
CA THR A 192 -9.37 -5.39 17.63
C THR A 192 -8.52 -5.87 16.46
N LYS A 193 -8.99 -5.64 15.24
CA LYS A 193 -8.27 -5.97 14.01
C LYS A 193 -7.42 -4.81 13.50
N TYR A 194 -7.95 -3.60 13.62
CA TYR A 194 -7.37 -2.39 13.04
C TYR A 194 -6.95 -1.39 14.12
N ASP A 195 -5.90 -0.63 13.82
CA ASP A 195 -5.44 0.46 14.69
C ASP A 195 -6.55 1.52 14.85
N PRO A 196 -6.94 1.88 16.09
CA PRO A 196 -7.99 2.86 16.33
C PRO A 196 -7.78 4.19 15.61
N VAL A 197 -6.54 4.68 15.60
CA VAL A 197 -6.20 5.99 15.01
C VAL A 197 -6.32 5.92 13.50
N VAL A 198 -5.84 4.83 12.90
CA VAL A 198 -5.92 4.60 11.45
C VAL A 198 -7.37 4.40 11.00
N ALA A 199 -8.13 3.59 11.74
CA ALA A 199 -9.54 3.33 11.44
C ALA A 199 -10.36 4.61 11.53
N ASP A 200 -10.18 5.42 12.58
CA ASP A 200 -10.89 6.69 12.73
C ASP A 200 -10.51 7.70 11.63
N ALA A 201 -9.24 7.75 11.22
CA ALA A 201 -8.80 8.58 10.10
C ALA A 201 -9.45 8.13 8.77
N CYS A 202 -9.51 6.82 8.50
CA CYS A 202 -10.18 6.28 7.33
C CYS A 202 -11.68 6.59 7.32
N LEU A 203 -12.37 6.39 8.44
CA LEU A 203 -13.80 6.69 8.55
C LEU A 203 -14.08 8.19 8.35
N LYS A 204 -13.26 9.05 8.95
CA LYS A 204 -13.32 10.51 8.76
C LYS A 204 -13.12 10.92 7.31
N LEU A 205 -12.12 10.33 6.64
CA LEU A 205 -11.81 10.62 5.24
C LEU A 205 -13.02 10.40 4.32
N PHE A 206 -13.78 9.32 4.52
CA PHE A 206 -14.96 9.04 3.72
C PHE A 206 -16.22 9.78 4.18
N ARG A 207 -16.50 9.80 5.50
CA ARG A 207 -17.77 10.34 6.05
C ARG A 207 -17.80 11.86 6.13
N GLU A 208 -16.65 12.49 6.37
CA GLU A 208 -16.57 13.95 6.57
C GLU A 208 -15.90 14.65 5.38
N ASN A 209 -14.77 14.12 4.90
CA ASN A 209 -14.01 14.78 3.83
C ASN A 209 -14.52 14.45 2.41
N GLY A 210 -15.49 13.53 2.30
CA GLY A 210 -16.14 13.19 1.02
C GLY A 210 -15.20 12.53 0.01
N TYR A 211 -14.15 11.83 0.48
CA TYR A 211 -13.22 11.14 -0.40
C TYR A 211 -13.94 10.10 -1.27
N ARG A 212 -13.51 10.01 -2.52
CA ARG A 212 -13.99 9.01 -3.48
C ARG A 212 -12.79 8.25 -4.02
N ILE A 213 -12.88 6.93 -3.98
CA ILE A 213 -11.86 6.07 -4.58
C ILE A 213 -11.82 6.38 -6.08
N PRO A 214 -10.66 6.76 -6.65
CA PRO A 214 -10.56 7.10 -8.06
C PRO A 214 -10.86 5.89 -8.95
N ASN A 215 -11.61 6.10 -10.03
CA ASN A 215 -11.71 5.14 -11.13
C ASN A 215 -10.45 5.29 -11.98
N VAL A 216 -9.45 4.46 -11.72
CA VAL A 216 -8.19 4.41 -12.48
C VAL A 216 -8.20 3.22 -13.41
#